data_AF-A0A8J6HUF4-F1
#
_entry.id   AF-A0A8J6HUF4-F1
#
_cell.length_a   1.000
_cell.length_b   1.000
_cell.length_c   1.000
_cell.angle_alpha   90.00
_cell.angle_beta   90.00
_cell.angle_gamma   90.00
#
_symmetry.space_group_name_H-M   'P 1'
#
loop_
_entity.id
_entity.type
_entity.pdbx_description
1 polymer ?
#
loop_
_entity_poly.entity_id
_entity_poly.type
_entity_poly.pdbx_seq_one_letter_code
_entity_poly.pdbx_strand_id
1 'polypeptide(L)'
;MIVLKRDENLSVDKIIQKAFLEINEWGAEAAASTVVKLRKVVKCGRVPTVVTFTVDHPAIFMLVDSQDDFVNILFYGRLSHPK
;
A
#
# COMPACT_ATOMS: atom_id res chain seq x y z
N MET A 1 -22.00 -25.96 4.69
CA MET A 1 -23.35 -25.35 4.77
C MET A 1 -23.80 -25.43 6.22
N ILE A 2 -23.70 -24.33 6.97
CA ILE A 2 -24.16 -24.27 8.37
C ILE A 2 -25.57 -23.69 8.34
N VAL A 3 -26.55 -24.50 8.75
CA VAL A 3 -27.95 -24.09 8.85
C VAL A 3 -28.17 -23.49 10.23
N LEU A 4 -28.45 -22.18 10.31
CA LEU A 4 -28.84 -21.52 11.55
C LEU A 4 -30.36 -21.64 11.73
N LYS A 5 -30.79 -22.24 12.84
CA LYS A 5 -32.20 -22.27 13.28
C LYS A 5 -32.66 -20.83 13.52
N ARG A 6 -33.77 -20.44 12.90
CA ARG A 6 -34.44 -19.14 13.12
C ARG A 6 -35.29 -19.22 14.38
N ASP A 7 -34.73 -18.95 15.56
CA ASP A 7 -35.55 -18.49 16.72
C ASP A 7 -34.77 -17.95 17.94
N GLU A 8 -33.70 -17.16 17.74
CA GLU A 8 -33.10 -16.41 18.85
C GLU A 8 -32.64 -15.03 18.34
N ASN A 9 -32.83 -13.97 19.13
CA ASN A 9 -32.33 -12.62 18.89
C ASN A 9 -30.78 -12.63 18.86
N LEU A 10 -30.21 -13.08 17.74
CA LEU A 10 -28.78 -13.12 17.53
C LEU A 10 -28.29 -11.70 17.20
N SER A 11 -27.59 -11.08 18.14
CA SER A 11 -26.91 -9.79 17.93
C SER A 11 -25.39 -9.96 17.99
N VAL A 12 -24.68 -9.13 17.22
CA VAL A 12 -23.22 -9.04 17.31
C VAL A 12 -22.89 -8.13 18.48
N ASP A 13 -22.32 -8.69 19.54
CA ASP A 13 -21.92 -7.94 20.74
C ASP A 13 -20.62 -7.16 20.50
N LYS A 14 -19.61 -7.78 19.88
CA LYS A 14 -18.30 -7.17 19.64
C LYS A 14 -17.61 -7.71 18.40
N ILE A 15 -17.01 -6.80 17.61
CA ILE A 15 -16.07 -7.13 16.54
C ILE A 15 -14.72 -6.49 16.89
N ILE A 16 -13.67 -7.31 16.94
CA ILE A 16 -12.29 -6.84 17.17
C ILE A 16 -11.49 -7.14 15.91
N GLN A 17 -10.95 -6.10 15.28
CA GLN A 17 -10.05 -6.22 14.14
C GLN A 17 -8.73 -5.56 14.50
N LYS A 18 -7.63 -6.31 14.40
CA LYS A 18 -6.27 -5.82 14.60
C LYS A 18 -5.48 -6.08 13.32
N ALA A 19 -4.87 -5.03 12.79
CA ALA A 19 -4.01 -5.08 11.62
C ALA A 19 -2.61 -4.60 12.00
N PHE A 20 -1.58 -5.20 11.41
CA PHE A 20 -0.19 -4.82 11.56
C PHE A 20 0.44 -4.76 10.17
N LEU A 21 1.20 -3.69 9.90
CA LEU A 21 1.92 -3.49 8.67
C LEU A 21 3.33 -3.01 9.02
N GLU A 22 4.33 -3.71 8.49
CA GLU A 22 5.74 -3.34 8.60
C GLU A 22 6.23 -2.87 7.23
N ILE A 23 6.95 -1.74 7.21
CA ILE A 23 7.55 -1.17 6.01
C ILE A 23 9.05 -1.07 6.32
N ASN A 24 9.88 -1.74 5.53
CA ASN A 24 11.33 -1.80 5.74
C ASN A 24 12.05 -1.93 4.42
N GLU A 25 13.39 -1.85 4.48
CA GLU A 25 14.24 -1.81 3.29
C GLU A 25 14.29 -3.12 2.46
N TRP A 26 13.51 -4.14 2.83
CA TRP A 26 13.59 -5.47 2.24
C TRP A 26 12.21 -6.02 1.86
N GLY A 27 11.14 -5.23 2.02
CA GLY A 27 9.75 -5.55 1.62
C GLY A 27 9.20 -4.52 0.63
N ALA A 28 8.44 -4.92 -0.41
CA ALA A 28 8.12 -4.05 -1.57
C ALA A 28 9.34 -3.30 -2.17
N GLU A 29 10.54 -3.80 -1.85
CA GLU A 29 11.81 -3.12 -1.97
C GLU A 29 12.66 -3.80 -3.03
N ALA A 30 12.68 -3.21 -4.22
CA ALA A 30 13.71 -3.37 -5.26
C ALA A 30 13.30 -2.59 -6.51
N ALA A 31 12.00 -2.39 -6.74
CA ALA A 31 11.49 -1.73 -7.94
C ALA A 31 11.90 -0.23 -8.03
N ALA A 32 12.04 0.47 -6.90
CA ALA A 32 12.41 1.89 -6.88
C ALA A 32 13.92 2.17 -6.72
N SER A 33 14.74 1.19 -6.32
CA SER A 33 16.21 1.34 -6.32
C SER A 33 16.80 1.09 -7.72
N THR A 34 16.18 1.64 -8.76
CA THR A 34 16.90 1.85 -10.01
C THR A 34 17.70 3.13 -9.85
N VAL A 35 18.90 3.03 -9.26
CA VAL A 35 19.91 4.08 -9.38
C VAL A 35 20.26 4.14 -10.87
N VAL A 36 19.57 4.99 -11.62
CA VAL A 36 19.94 5.27 -13.00
C VAL A 36 21.27 5.99 -12.94
N LYS A 37 22.38 5.24 -13.01
CA LYS A 37 23.66 5.79 -13.45
C LYS A 37 23.46 6.20 -14.90
N LEU A 38 22.88 7.38 -15.13
CA LEU A 38 22.91 8.05 -16.42
C LEU A 38 24.37 8.39 -16.70
N ARG A 39 25.15 7.39 -17.14
CA ARG A 39 26.36 7.64 -17.90
C ARG A 39 25.88 8.45 -19.09
N LYS A 40 26.29 9.73 -19.14
CA LYS A 40 26.05 10.68 -20.24
C LYS A 40 25.95 9.95 -21.59
N VAL A 41 24.74 9.60 -22.01
CA VAL A 41 24.45 9.30 -23.42
C VAL A 41 23.81 10.57 -23.93
N VAL A 42 24.66 11.41 -24.49
CA VAL A 42 24.26 12.55 -25.30
C VAL A 42 23.63 11.98 -26.57
N LYS A 43 22.31 11.80 -26.61
CA LYS A 43 21.56 11.67 -27.86
C LYS A 43 20.21 12.35 -27.67
N CYS A 44 19.90 13.26 -28.59
CA CYS A 44 18.65 14.01 -28.70
C CYS A 44 17.42 13.17 -28.29
N GLY A 45 16.85 13.52 -27.15
CA GLY A 45 15.64 12.92 -26.59
C GLY A 45 15.35 13.64 -25.29
N ARG A 46 14.09 14.02 -25.05
CA ARG A 46 13.67 14.75 -23.84
C ARG A 46 14.26 14.05 -22.61
N VAL A 47 15.10 14.77 -21.85
CA VAL A 47 15.57 14.28 -20.55
C VAL A 47 14.33 14.07 -19.70
N PRO A 48 14.05 12.86 -19.18
CA PRO A 48 12.92 12.67 -18.30
C PRO A 48 13.10 13.57 -17.07
N THR A 49 12.11 14.41 -16.80
CA THR A 49 12.10 15.24 -15.61
C THR A 49 12.08 14.33 -14.39
N VAL A 50 13.10 14.43 -13.55
CA VAL A 50 13.13 13.73 -12.28
C VAL A 50 12.12 14.40 -11.34
N VAL A 51 11.11 13.65 -10.90
CA VAL A 51 10.16 14.10 -9.88
C VAL A 51 10.65 13.59 -8.54
N THR A 52 10.89 14.50 -7.60
CA THR A 52 11.23 14.13 -6.22
C THR A 52 9.94 13.91 -5.45
N PHE A 53 9.81 12.74 -4.81
CA PHE A 53 8.70 12.42 -3.93
C PHE A 53 9.25 12.15 -2.53
N THR A 54 8.88 13.01 -1.59
CA THR A 54 9.35 12.95 -0.20
C THR A 54 8.14 12.84 0.72
N VAL A 55 8.14 11.82 1.59
CA VAL A 55 7.09 11.57 2.58
C VAL A 55 7.62 11.91 3.97
N ASP A 56 7.81 13.19 4.23
CA ASP A 56 8.34 13.76 5.49
C ASP A 56 7.25 14.38 6.39
N HIS A 57 5.98 14.11 6.07
CA HIS A 57 4.81 14.64 6.76
C HIS A 57 3.66 13.62 6.67
N PRO A 58 2.56 13.81 7.43
CA PRO A 58 1.49 12.82 7.48
C PRO A 58 0.94 12.45 6.10
N ALA A 59 0.91 11.15 5.81
CA ALA A 59 0.49 10.61 4.52
C ALA A 59 -0.54 9.50 4.68
N ILE A 60 -1.31 9.27 3.62
CA ILE A 60 -2.23 8.13 3.51
C ILE A 60 -1.52 7.04 2.69
N PHE A 61 -1.68 5.79 3.09
CA PHE A 61 -1.16 4.64 2.37
C PHE A 61 -2.26 3.61 2.13
N MET A 62 -2.09 2.84 1.05
CA MET A 62 -2.93 1.70 0.73
C MET A 62 -2.07 0.54 0.22
N LEU A 63 -2.35 -0.66 0.70
CA LEU A 63 -1.88 -1.89 0.08
C LEU A 63 -3.04 -2.44 -0.73
N VAL A 64 -2.88 -2.45 -2.04
CA VAL A 64 -3.93 -2.86 -2.98
C VAL A 64 -3.51 -4.13 -3.69
N ASP A 65 -4.47 -5.04 -3.86
CA ASP A 65 -4.39 -6.14 -4.80
C ASP A 65 -5.25 -5.77 -6.01
N SER A 66 -4.58 -5.49 -7.13
CA SER A 66 -5.22 -5.14 -8.39
C SER A 66 -5.22 -6.35 -9.30
N GLN A 67 -6.39 -6.95 -9.50
CA GLN A 67 -6.61 -8.04 -10.46
C GLN A 67 -7.63 -7.59 -11.48
N ASP A 68 -7.22 -7.58 -12.75
CA ASP A 68 -7.98 -7.17 -13.92
C ASP A 68 -8.86 -5.92 -13.67
N ASP A 69 -10.16 -6.11 -13.45
CA ASP A 69 -11.17 -5.06 -13.33
C ASP A 69 -11.52 -4.64 -11.89
N PHE A 70 -10.87 -5.24 -10.88
CA PHE A 70 -11.16 -4.98 -9.47
C PHE A 70 -9.91 -4.57 -8.69
N VAL A 71 -10.06 -3.52 -7.89
CA VAL A 71 -9.05 -3.09 -6.93
C VAL A 71 -9.53 -3.46 -5.53
N ASN A 72 -8.86 -4.43 -4.93
CA ASN A 72 -9.11 -4.84 -3.55
C ASN A 72 -8.15 -4.10 -2.62
N ILE A 73 -8.71 -3.38 -1.65
CA ILE A 73 -7.92 -2.70 -0.62
C ILE A 73 -7.67 -3.69 0.52
N LEU A 74 -6.43 -4.17 0.62
CA LEU A 74 -5.99 -5.08 1.68
C LEU A 74 -5.65 -4.33 2.96
N PHE A 75 -5.03 -3.15 2.83
CA PHE A 75 -4.77 -2.22 3.93
C PHE A 75 -5.04 -0.78 3.50
N TYR A 76 -5.59 0.01 4.41
CA TYR A 76 -5.77 1.45 4.27
C TYR A 76 -5.44 2.10 5.60
N GLY A 77 -4.65 3.17 5.57
CA GLY A 77 -4.29 3.87 6.80
C GLY A 77 -3.64 5.22 6.58
N ARG A 78 -3.45 5.92 7.70
CA ARG A 78 -2.72 7.19 7.76
C ARG A 78 -1.47 7.01 8.62
N LEU A 79 -0.33 7.31 8.05
CA LEU A 79 0.94 7.41 8.76
C LEU A 79 1.12 8.88 9.18
N SER A 80 1.07 9.17 10.47
CA SER A 80 1.22 10.55 10.99
C SER A 80 2.46 10.72 11.86
N HIS A 81 2.87 9.65 12.55
CA HIS A 81 4.04 9.63 13.43
C HIS A 81 4.71 8.25 13.28
N PRO A 82 5.52 8.03 12.23
CA PRO A 82 6.31 6.82 12.11
C PRO A 82 7.26 6.69 13.32
N LYS A 83 7.48 5.47 13.77
CA LYS A 83 8.43 5.15 14.86
C LYS A 83 9.68 4.51 14.29
#